data_AF-A0A0K2QTS7-F1
#
_entry.id   AF-A0A0K2QTS7-F1
#
_cell.length_a   1.000
_cell.length_b   1.000
_cell.length_c   1.000
_cell.angle_alpha   90.00
_cell.angle_beta   90.00
_cell.angle_gamma   90.00
#
_symmetry.space_group_name_H-M   'P 1'
#
loop_
_entity.id
_entity.type
_entity.pdbx_description
1 polymer ?
#
loop_
_entity_poly.entity_id
_entity_poly.type
_entity_poly.pdbx_seq_one_letter_code
_entity_poly.pdbx_strand_id
1 'polypeptide(L)'
;DRMGANFLKVVGQIKTRLGANPVPLQLAIGAEEGFTGVIDLVKMKAINWNDADQGVTFEYEDIPAEMQDLADEWHQNLIESAAEASEELMEKYLGGEELTEEEIKKALRQRVLNNEIILVTCGSAFKNKGVQAMLDAVVDYLPSPVDVPAINGILDDGKDTPAERHASDDEPFSALAFKIATDPFVGNLTFFRVYSGVVNSGDTILNSVKAARER
;
A
#
# COMPACT_ATOMS: atom_id res chain seq x y z
N ASP A 1 13.58 -8.64 -14.33
CA ASP A 1 13.72 -9.49 -15.56
C ASP A 1 14.26 -8.72 -16.77
N ARG A 2 13.96 -7.42 -16.92
CA ARG A 2 14.42 -6.62 -18.08
C ARG A 2 15.88 -6.17 -17.98
N MET A 3 16.54 -5.99 -19.13
CA MET A 3 17.89 -5.42 -19.24
C MET A 3 17.98 -4.01 -18.63
N GLY A 4 19.06 -3.74 -17.89
CA GLY A 4 19.29 -2.49 -17.17
C GLY A 4 18.57 -2.41 -15.81
N ALA A 5 17.96 -3.51 -15.34
CA ALA A 5 17.27 -3.54 -14.05
C ALA A 5 18.25 -3.32 -12.89
N ASN A 6 17.96 -2.32 -12.06
CA ASN A 6 18.71 -2.05 -10.83
C ASN A 6 17.75 -1.45 -9.79
N PHE A 7 17.43 -2.25 -8.77
CA PHE A 7 16.45 -1.90 -7.75
C PHE A 7 16.86 -0.68 -6.92
N LEU A 8 18.07 -0.70 -6.32
CA LEU A 8 18.56 0.36 -5.45
C LEU A 8 18.75 1.69 -6.20
N LYS A 9 19.06 1.64 -7.50
CA LYS A 9 19.09 2.84 -8.35
C LYS A 9 17.72 3.50 -8.43
N VAL A 10 16.63 2.73 -8.53
CA VAL A 10 15.26 3.27 -8.56
C VAL A 10 14.89 3.84 -7.19
N VAL A 11 15.23 3.16 -6.09
CA VAL A 11 15.07 3.67 -4.72
C VAL A 11 15.74 5.05 -4.59
N GLY A 12 17.00 5.17 -5.03
CA GLY A 12 17.71 6.45 -5.03
C GLY A 12 17.05 7.53 -5.91
N GLN A 13 16.44 7.15 -7.03
CA GLN A 13 15.69 8.08 -7.88
C GLN A 13 14.39 8.56 -7.23
N ILE A 14 13.67 7.71 -6.48
CA ILE A 14 12.47 8.13 -5.73
C ILE A 14 12.87 9.23 -4.75
N LYS A 15 13.97 9.05 -4.00
CA LYS A 15 14.49 10.06 -3.07
C LYS A 15 14.92 11.35 -3.79
N THR A 16 15.78 11.23 -4.80
CA THR A 16 16.43 12.40 -5.41
C THR A 16 15.57 13.16 -6.42
N ARG A 17 14.65 12.49 -7.13
CA ARG A 17 13.83 13.10 -8.18
C ARG A 17 12.43 13.46 -7.72
N LEU A 18 11.83 12.64 -6.87
CA LEU A 18 10.47 12.88 -6.35
C LEU A 18 10.49 13.60 -5.00
N GLY A 19 11.64 13.67 -4.33
CA GLY A 19 11.74 14.29 -3.00
C GLY A 19 10.99 13.51 -1.91
N ALA A 20 10.69 12.24 -2.15
CA ALA A 20 10.00 11.37 -1.21
C ALA A 20 10.97 10.63 -0.29
N ASN A 21 10.44 9.94 0.72
CA ASN A 21 11.20 9.11 1.65
C ASN A 21 10.98 7.60 1.37
N PRO A 22 11.71 7.00 0.40
CA PRO A 22 11.56 5.59 0.09
C PRO A 22 12.24 4.71 1.13
N VAL A 23 11.53 3.69 1.58
CA VAL A 23 12.02 2.69 2.54
C VAL A 23 11.89 1.30 1.90
N PRO A 24 13.00 0.67 1.48
CA PRO A 24 12.94 -0.67 0.92
C PRO A 24 12.41 -1.68 1.94
N LEU A 25 11.31 -2.35 1.59
CA LEU A 25 10.78 -3.49 2.34
C LEU A 25 11.43 -4.80 1.87
N GLN A 26 11.99 -4.78 0.66
CA GLN A 26 12.55 -5.95 0.00
C GLN A 26 13.84 -5.60 -0.75
N LEU A 27 14.66 -6.61 -1.03
CA LEU A 27 15.76 -6.53 -1.99
C LEU A 27 15.57 -7.54 -3.13
N ALA A 28 16.01 -7.22 -4.33
CA ALA A 28 15.95 -8.13 -5.47
C ALA A 28 17.12 -9.11 -5.46
N ILE A 29 16.85 -10.42 -5.59
CA ILE A 29 17.88 -11.45 -5.76
C ILE A 29 18.17 -11.59 -7.26
N GLY A 30 19.38 -11.18 -7.65
CA GLY A 30 19.78 -11.08 -9.04
C GLY A 30 19.10 -9.94 -9.80
N ALA A 31 19.44 -9.80 -11.08
CA ALA A 31 18.88 -8.78 -11.96
C ALA A 31 18.70 -9.34 -13.37
N GLU A 32 17.90 -8.66 -14.18
CA GLU A 32 17.68 -9.02 -15.58
C GLU A 32 17.26 -10.49 -15.73
N GLU A 33 17.90 -11.25 -16.62
CA GLU A 33 17.63 -12.66 -16.82
C GLU A 33 17.91 -13.50 -15.57
N GLY A 34 18.91 -13.12 -14.77
CA GLY A 34 19.31 -13.76 -13.52
C GLY A 34 18.47 -13.38 -12.30
N PHE A 35 17.39 -12.62 -12.46
CA PHE A 35 16.44 -12.37 -11.37
C PHE A 35 15.67 -13.64 -11.00
N THR A 36 15.82 -14.09 -9.76
CA THR A 36 15.26 -15.37 -9.27
C THR A 36 14.24 -15.20 -8.15
N GLY A 37 14.32 -14.13 -7.36
CA GLY A 37 13.44 -13.92 -6.22
C GLY A 37 13.69 -12.59 -5.52
N VAL A 38 13.21 -12.46 -4.30
CA VAL A 38 13.38 -11.25 -3.47
C VAL A 38 13.70 -11.65 -2.03
N ILE A 39 14.33 -10.76 -1.28
CA ILE A 39 14.53 -10.88 0.15
C ILE A 39 13.45 -10.08 0.84
N ASP A 40 12.73 -10.69 1.78
CA ASP A 40 11.86 -10.01 2.74
C ASP A 40 12.73 -9.51 3.89
N LEU A 41 12.89 -8.19 4.00
CA LEU A 41 13.73 -7.57 5.03
C LEU A 41 13.05 -7.54 6.40
N VAL A 42 11.74 -7.75 6.51
CA VAL A 42 11.08 -7.84 7.83
C VAL A 42 11.35 -9.21 8.43
N LYS A 43 11.24 -10.27 7.63
CA LYS A 43 11.45 -11.66 8.07
C LYS A 43 12.90 -12.12 7.98
N MET A 44 13.75 -11.36 7.29
CA MET A 44 15.14 -11.73 6.97
C MET A 44 15.24 -13.11 6.30
N LYS A 45 14.41 -13.31 5.26
CA LYS A 45 14.37 -14.54 4.46
C LYS A 45 14.28 -14.24 2.97
N ALA A 46 14.90 -15.10 2.16
CA ALA A 46 14.69 -15.08 0.72
C ALA A 46 13.34 -15.73 0.40
N ILE A 47 12.60 -15.15 -0.54
CA ILE A 47 11.38 -15.72 -1.10
C ILE A 47 11.72 -16.25 -2.49
N ASN A 48 11.60 -17.57 -2.64
CA ASN A 48 11.83 -18.26 -3.90
C ASN A 48 10.49 -18.76 -4.46
N TRP A 49 10.12 -18.29 -5.65
CA TRP A 49 8.88 -18.68 -6.31
C TRP A 49 9.09 -19.86 -7.23
N ASN A 50 8.17 -20.81 -7.16
CA ASN A 50 8.20 -22.00 -8.00
C ASN A 50 7.81 -21.65 -9.45
N ASP A 51 8.76 -21.85 -10.37
CA ASP A 51 8.51 -21.62 -11.79
C ASP A 51 7.50 -22.62 -12.39
N ALA A 52 7.39 -23.82 -11.81
CA ALA A 52 6.55 -24.90 -12.35
C ALA A 52 5.04 -24.60 -12.26
N ASP A 53 4.61 -23.81 -11.28
CA ASP A 53 3.21 -23.42 -11.09
C ASP A 53 2.96 -21.94 -11.36
N GLN A 54 3.89 -21.28 -12.05
CA GLN A 54 3.81 -19.86 -12.37
C GLN A 54 3.76 -18.96 -11.12
N GLY A 55 4.50 -19.33 -10.06
CA GLY A 55 4.63 -18.53 -8.84
C GLY A 55 3.41 -18.60 -7.93
N VAL A 56 2.56 -19.62 -8.07
CA VAL A 56 1.44 -19.85 -7.13
C VAL A 56 1.99 -20.26 -5.76
N THR A 57 3.04 -21.08 -5.75
CA THR A 57 3.74 -21.46 -4.52
C THR A 57 5.09 -20.76 -4.40
N PHE A 58 5.50 -20.55 -3.16
CA PHE A 58 6.82 -20.04 -2.82
C PHE A 58 7.31 -20.72 -1.55
N GLU A 59 8.63 -20.72 -1.39
CA GLU A 59 9.30 -21.17 -0.17
C GLU A 59 10.11 -20.02 0.41
N TYR A 60 10.18 -20.00 1.75
CA TYR A 60 11.13 -19.14 2.45
C TYR A 60 12.44 -19.91 2.62
N GLU A 61 13.51 -19.31 2.14
CA GLU A 61 14.86 -19.84 2.19
C GLU A 61 15.77 -18.88 2.97
N ASP A 62 16.96 -19.35 3.33
CA ASP A 62 17.99 -18.49 3.88
C ASP A 62 18.50 -17.51 2.80
N ILE A 63 18.90 -16.32 3.24
CA ILE A 63 19.42 -15.29 2.34
C ILE A 63 20.74 -15.80 1.72
N PRO A 64 20.95 -15.64 0.40
CA PRO A 64 22.22 -15.99 -0.23
C PRO A 64 23.40 -15.27 0.44
N ALA A 65 24.48 -15.99 0.71
CA ALA A 65 25.61 -15.49 1.49
C ALA A 65 26.23 -14.21 0.91
N GLU A 66 26.25 -14.08 -0.41
CA GLU A 66 26.72 -12.91 -1.14
C GLU A 66 25.84 -11.65 -0.98
N MET A 67 24.61 -11.82 -0.49
CA MET A 67 23.66 -10.75 -0.23
C MET A 67 23.44 -10.49 1.26
N GLN A 68 23.98 -11.31 2.17
CA GLN A 68 23.72 -11.19 3.60
C GLN A 68 24.11 -9.81 4.14
N ASP A 69 25.32 -9.33 3.86
CA ASP A 69 25.81 -8.02 4.32
C ASP A 69 24.90 -6.87 3.83
N LEU A 70 24.42 -6.96 2.59
CA LEU A 70 23.52 -5.96 2.01
C LEU A 70 22.11 -6.05 2.64
N ALA A 71 21.62 -7.26 2.89
CA ALA A 71 20.34 -7.46 3.56
C ALA A 71 20.37 -6.93 4.99
N ASP A 72 21.46 -7.15 5.73
CA ASP A 72 21.64 -6.65 7.08
C ASP A 72 21.69 -5.10 7.09
N GLU A 73 22.40 -4.48 6.14
CA GLU A 73 22.41 -3.02 5.98
C GLU A 73 21.00 -2.44 5.77
N TRP A 74 20.26 -2.99 4.81
CA TRP A 74 18.92 -2.48 4.50
C TRP A 74 17.87 -2.87 5.53
N HIS A 75 18.05 -3.98 6.24
CA HIS A 75 17.27 -4.31 7.42
C HIS A 75 17.48 -3.25 8.50
N GLN A 76 18.72 -2.88 8.83
CA GLN A 76 18.98 -1.81 9.79
C GLN A 76 18.33 -0.48 9.39
N ASN A 77 18.43 -0.09 8.11
CA ASN A 77 17.75 1.11 7.60
C ASN A 77 16.21 1.02 7.74
N LEU A 78 15.64 -0.17 7.53
CA LEU A 78 14.21 -0.44 7.71
C LEU A 78 13.80 -0.32 9.18
N ILE A 79 14.59 -0.91 10.09
CA ILE A 79 14.38 -0.85 11.53
C ILE A 79 14.49 0.58 12.06
N GLU A 80 15.50 1.33 11.64
CA GLU A 80 15.67 2.75 11.98
C GLU A 80 14.45 3.55 11.52
N SER A 81 13.98 3.32 10.29
CA SER A 81 12.76 3.96 9.80
C SER A 81 11.50 3.54 10.57
N ALA A 82 11.39 2.29 11.01
CA ALA A 82 10.29 1.86 11.86
C ALA A 82 10.34 2.55 13.24
N ALA A 83 11.52 2.67 13.84
CA ALA A 83 11.73 3.28 15.15
C ALA A 83 11.28 4.75 15.21
N GLU A 84 11.40 5.50 14.10
CA GLU A 84 10.92 6.88 14.00
C GLU A 84 9.40 7.04 14.12
N ALA A 85 8.61 5.95 14.11
CA ALA A 85 7.15 6.03 14.22
C ALA A 85 6.66 6.49 15.61
N SER A 86 7.44 6.29 16.67
CA SER A 86 7.11 6.77 18.02
C SER A 86 8.35 6.91 18.92
N GLU A 87 8.24 7.72 19.97
CA GLU A 87 9.32 7.91 20.95
C GLU A 87 9.68 6.59 21.65
N GLU A 88 8.69 5.75 21.97
CA GLU A 88 8.92 4.43 22.60
C GLU A 88 9.77 3.50 21.73
N LEU A 89 9.50 3.43 20.42
CA LEU A 89 10.25 2.57 19.52
C LEU A 89 11.66 3.13 19.26
N MET A 90 11.81 4.45 19.23
CA MET A 90 13.10 5.11 19.14
C MET A 90 13.96 4.84 20.38
N GLU A 91 13.40 4.89 21.58
CA GLU A 91 14.11 4.55 22.82
C GLU A 91 14.60 3.09 22.82
N LYS A 92 13.75 2.14 22.43
CA LYS A 92 14.14 0.73 22.27
C LYS A 92 15.31 0.56 21.30
N TYR A 93 15.20 1.18 20.12
CA TYR A 93 16.23 1.12 19.09
C TYR A 93 17.58 1.69 19.58
N LEU A 94 17.58 2.87 20.20
CA LEU A 94 18.79 3.49 20.75
C LEU A 94 19.36 2.74 21.95
N GLY A 95 18.51 2.03 22.70
CA GLY A 95 18.91 1.12 23.78
C GLY A 95 19.54 -0.19 23.28
N GLY A 96 19.49 -0.46 21.97
CA GLY A 96 19.97 -1.71 21.38
C GLY A 96 19.01 -2.88 21.57
N GLU A 97 17.75 -2.62 21.90
CA GLU A 97 16.70 -3.64 21.95
C GLU A 97 16.18 -3.94 20.53
N GLU A 98 16.08 -5.23 20.18
CA GLU A 98 15.54 -5.64 18.89
C GLU A 98 14.01 -5.45 18.86
N LEU A 99 13.54 -4.78 17.80
CA LEU A 99 12.12 -4.62 17.51
C LEU A 99 11.55 -5.93 16.95
N THR A 100 10.39 -6.35 17.45
CA THR A 100 9.71 -7.55 16.96
C THR A 100 9.10 -7.33 15.56
N GLU A 101 8.88 -8.40 14.80
CA GLU A 101 8.21 -8.33 13.48
C GLU A 101 6.87 -7.55 13.55
N GLU A 102 6.07 -7.78 14.59
CA GLU A 102 4.79 -7.08 14.75
C GLU A 102 4.96 -5.58 15.02
N GLU A 103 5.95 -5.19 15.84
CA GLU A 103 6.27 -3.78 16.10
C GLU A 103 6.73 -3.09 14.83
N ILE A 104 7.63 -3.72 14.07
CA ILE A 104 8.12 -3.20 12.78
C ILE A 104 6.95 -3.00 11.83
N LYS A 105 6.08 -4.01 11.65
CA LYS A 105 4.94 -3.91 10.74
C LYS A 105 3.97 -2.79 11.13
N LYS A 106 3.61 -2.69 12.41
CA LYS A 106 2.72 -1.64 12.93
C LYS A 106 3.31 -0.25 12.75
N ALA A 107 4.60 -0.10 13.06
CA ALA A 107 5.31 1.17 12.94
C ALA A 107 5.39 1.65 11.48
N LEU A 108 5.79 0.77 10.56
CA LEU A 108 5.83 1.08 9.13
C LEU A 108 4.42 1.41 8.61
N ARG A 109 3.39 0.65 9.00
CA ARG A 109 2.00 0.95 8.64
C ARG A 109 1.61 2.36 9.08
N GLN A 110 1.84 2.72 10.35
CA GLN A 110 1.50 4.04 10.87
C GLN A 110 2.14 5.15 10.02
N ARG A 111 3.43 5.03 9.70
CA ARG A 111 4.14 6.02 8.88
C ARG A 111 3.65 6.07 7.43
N VAL A 112 3.25 4.93 6.86
CA VAL A 112 2.62 4.87 5.52
C VAL A 112 1.26 5.57 5.54
N LEU A 113 0.43 5.33 6.55
CA LEU A 113 -0.89 5.97 6.69
C LEU A 113 -0.77 7.49 6.88
N ASN A 114 0.27 7.94 7.58
CA ASN A 114 0.61 9.36 7.73
C ASN A 114 1.30 9.96 6.50
N ASN A 115 1.55 9.16 5.45
CA ASN A 115 2.25 9.55 4.24
C ASN A 115 3.67 10.14 4.50
N GLU A 116 4.35 9.62 5.53
CA GLU A 116 5.71 10.02 5.91
C GLU A 116 6.78 9.23 5.15
N ILE A 117 6.46 7.98 4.79
CA ILE A 117 7.33 7.06 4.08
C ILE A 117 6.59 6.38 2.92
N ILE A 118 7.35 5.90 1.95
CA ILE A 118 6.85 5.06 0.86
C ILE A 118 7.62 3.75 0.88
N LEU A 119 6.94 2.65 1.22
CA LEU A 119 7.55 1.32 1.18
C LEU A 119 7.82 0.91 -0.27
N VAL A 120 9.04 0.42 -0.52
CA VAL A 120 9.45 -0.03 -1.86
C VAL A 120 9.58 -1.54 -1.88
N THR A 121 8.76 -2.17 -2.70
CA THR A 121 8.81 -3.61 -3.00
C THR A 121 9.42 -3.84 -4.38
N CYS A 122 9.77 -5.09 -4.69
CA CYS A 122 10.28 -5.45 -6.01
C CYS A 122 9.74 -6.78 -6.50
N GLY A 123 9.79 -6.98 -7.82
CA GLY A 123 9.26 -8.17 -8.46
C GLY A 123 9.25 -8.06 -9.99
N SER A 124 8.87 -9.15 -10.64
CA SER A 124 8.59 -9.22 -12.07
C SER A 124 7.23 -9.86 -12.27
N ALA A 125 6.24 -9.05 -12.67
CA ALA A 125 4.91 -9.54 -13.02
C ALA A 125 4.96 -10.47 -14.24
N PHE A 126 5.85 -10.23 -15.20
CA PHE A 126 6.00 -11.10 -16.37
C PHE A 126 6.53 -12.49 -16.02
N LYS A 127 7.46 -12.58 -15.05
CA LYS A 127 7.97 -13.86 -14.53
C LYS A 127 7.13 -14.44 -13.37
N ASN A 128 6.05 -13.77 -12.98
CA ASN A 128 5.19 -14.13 -11.84
C ASN A 128 5.91 -14.28 -10.49
N LYS A 129 6.94 -13.45 -10.24
CA LYS A 129 7.70 -13.46 -8.97
C LYS A 129 7.60 -12.10 -8.28
N GLY A 130 7.19 -12.05 -7.02
CA GLY A 130 7.14 -10.83 -6.20
C GLY A 130 5.80 -10.08 -6.18
N VAL A 131 4.88 -10.31 -7.13
CA VAL A 131 3.56 -9.66 -7.13
C VAL A 131 2.75 -10.07 -5.90
N GLN A 132 2.85 -11.33 -5.51
CA GLN A 132 2.19 -11.94 -4.37
C GLN A 132 2.62 -11.25 -3.07
N ALA A 133 3.94 -11.12 -2.85
CA ALA A 133 4.47 -10.42 -1.68
C ALA A 133 4.13 -8.91 -1.68
N MET A 134 4.00 -8.29 -2.85
CA MET A 134 3.49 -6.91 -2.94
C MET A 134 2.01 -6.82 -2.53
N LEU A 135 1.17 -7.80 -2.88
CA LEU A 135 -0.22 -7.85 -2.44
C LEU A 135 -0.34 -8.03 -0.91
N ASP A 136 0.54 -8.82 -0.30
CA ASP A 136 0.61 -8.91 1.17
C ASP A 136 0.95 -7.54 1.78
N ALA A 137 1.88 -6.79 1.17
CA ALA A 137 2.20 -5.43 1.60
C ALA A 137 1.03 -4.45 1.46
N VAL A 138 0.13 -4.63 0.49
CA VAL A 138 -1.12 -3.86 0.39
C VAL A 138 -1.97 -4.08 1.64
N VAL A 139 -2.14 -5.33 2.07
CA VAL A 139 -2.94 -5.66 3.26
C VAL A 139 -2.26 -5.15 4.52
N ASP A 140 -0.96 -5.39 4.66
CA ASP A 140 -0.19 -5.05 5.86
C ASP A 140 -0.06 -3.54 6.07
N TYR A 141 0.11 -2.74 5.01
CA TYR A 141 0.53 -1.34 5.14
C TYR A 141 -0.41 -0.28 4.55
N LEU A 142 -1.29 -0.63 3.60
CA LEU A 142 -2.22 0.35 3.01
C LEU A 142 -3.52 0.49 3.82
N PRO A 143 -4.18 1.66 3.73
CA PRO A 143 -5.37 1.95 4.54
C PRO A 143 -6.56 1.07 4.17
N SER A 144 -7.31 0.71 5.20
CA SER A 144 -8.72 0.36 5.08
C SER A 144 -9.58 1.64 5.03
N PRO A 145 -10.87 1.57 4.66
CA PRO A 145 -11.75 2.75 4.62
C PRO A 145 -11.85 3.53 5.93
N VAL A 146 -11.63 2.88 7.08
CA VAL A 146 -11.68 3.51 8.41
C VAL A 146 -10.34 4.13 8.83
N ASP A 147 -9.27 3.86 8.10
CA ASP A 147 -7.94 4.42 8.36
C ASP A 147 -7.72 5.78 7.67
N VAL A 148 -8.69 6.24 6.87
CA VAL A 148 -8.60 7.47 6.07
C VAL A 148 -9.49 8.56 6.71
N PRO A 149 -9.09 9.84 6.66
CA PRO A 149 -9.95 10.93 7.12
C PRO A 149 -11.33 10.93 6.47
N ALA A 150 -12.33 11.42 7.22
CA ALA A 150 -13.68 11.61 6.72
C ALA A 150 -13.71 12.44 5.43
N ILE A 151 -14.65 12.12 4.53
CA ILE A 151 -14.76 12.85 3.27
C ILE A 151 -15.38 14.22 3.54
N ASN A 152 -14.73 15.27 3.02
CA ASN A 152 -15.18 16.65 3.16
C ASN A 152 -16.17 17.04 2.04
N GLY A 153 -17.12 17.90 2.38
CA GLY A 153 -18.08 18.50 1.47
C GLY A 153 -18.61 19.84 1.97
N ILE A 154 -19.59 20.38 1.25
CA ILE A 154 -20.30 21.62 1.59
C ILE A 154 -21.80 21.37 1.62
N LEU A 155 -22.51 22.07 2.50
CA LEU A 155 -23.98 22.07 2.51
C LEU A 155 -24.53 22.90 1.35
N ASP A 156 -25.67 22.47 0.82
CA ASP A 156 -26.44 23.21 -0.19
C ASP A 156 -27.34 24.27 0.48
N ASP A 157 -26.72 25.15 1.29
CA ASP A 157 -27.39 26.23 2.03
C ASP A 157 -27.07 27.63 1.48
N GLY A 158 -26.30 27.69 0.39
CA GLY A 158 -25.82 28.92 -0.24
C GLY A 158 -24.74 29.67 0.55
N LYS A 159 -24.14 29.05 1.57
CA LYS A 159 -23.11 29.66 2.45
C LYS A 159 -21.79 28.89 2.49
N ASP A 160 -21.65 27.86 1.66
CA ASP A 160 -20.48 26.97 1.62
C ASP A 160 -20.11 26.40 3.00
N THR A 161 -21.12 26.12 3.83
CA THR A 161 -20.90 25.58 5.17
C THR A 161 -20.20 24.21 5.08
N PRO A 162 -19.01 24.02 5.68
CA PRO A 162 -18.31 22.74 5.63
C PRO A 162 -19.09 21.62 6.32
N ALA A 163 -19.05 20.43 5.72
CA ALA A 163 -19.63 19.21 6.27
C ALA A 163 -18.70 18.03 6.01
N GLU A 164 -18.78 17.01 6.87
CA GLU A 164 -18.00 15.78 6.75
C GLU A 164 -18.91 14.55 6.78
N ARG A 165 -18.40 13.44 6.24
CA ARG A 165 -19.01 12.11 6.34
C ARG A 165 -17.97 11.09 6.76
N HIS A 166 -18.18 10.46 7.91
CA HIS A 166 -17.29 9.43 8.43
C HIS A 166 -17.62 8.07 7.82
N ALA A 167 -16.60 7.22 7.73
CA ALA A 167 -16.75 5.86 7.21
C ALA A 167 -17.51 4.99 8.22
N SER A 168 -18.84 5.00 8.13
CA SER A 168 -19.74 4.16 8.93
C SER A 168 -21.02 3.85 8.17
N ASP A 169 -21.56 2.65 8.36
CA ASP A 169 -22.83 2.22 7.79
C ASP A 169 -24.04 2.91 8.47
N ASP A 170 -23.86 3.39 9.71
CA ASP A 170 -24.89 4.12 10.46
C ASP A 170 -25.03 5.59 10.05
N GLU A 171 -24.08 6.11 9.26
CA GLU A 171 -24.14 7.47 8.74
C GLU A 171 -25.11 7.62 7.56
N PRO A 172 -25.59 8.84 7.27
CA PRO A 172 -26.34 9.08 6.05
C PRO A 172 -25.54 8.70 4.80
N PHE A 173 -26.21 8.09 3.82
CA PHE A 173 -25.59 7.66 2.57
C PHE A 173 -24.89 8.81 1.85
N SER A 174 -23.62 8.61 1.48
CA SER A 174 -22.88 9.51 0.59
C SER A 174 -21.96 8.73 -0.34
N ALA A 175 -21.93 9.13 -1.61
CA ALA A 175 -21.09 8.49 -2.62
C ALA A 175 -20.66 9.49 -3.70
N LEU A 176 -19.52 9.22 -4.34
CA LEU A 176 -19.03 9.97 -5.50
C LEU A 176 -19.07 9.10 -6.75
N ALA A 177 -19.84 9.53 -7.74
CA ALA A 177 -19.79 8.95 -9.08
C ALA A 177 -18.50 9.38 -9.79
N PHE A 178 -17.59 8.43 -10.03
CA PHE A 178 -16.26 8.71 -10.58
C PHE A 178 -16.08 8.21 -12.01
N LYS A 179 -16.96 7.31 -12.49
CA LYS A 179 -16.90 6.81 -13.87
C LYS A 179 -18.28 6.49 -14.41
N ILE A 180 -18.54 6.94 -15.63
CA ILE A 180 -19.71 6.55 -16.41
C ILE A 180 -19.25 5.68 -17.58
N ALA A 181 -19.90 4.56 -17.80
CA ALA A 181 -19.68 3.68 -18.94
C ALA A 181 -21.03 3.26 -19.52
N THR A 182 -21.04 2.86 -20.78
CA THR A 182 -22.24 2.31 -21.44
C THR A 182 -21.95 0.88 -21.81
N ASP A 183 -22.76 -0.03 -21.28
CA ASP A 183 -22.75 -1.45 -21.59
C ASP A 183 -23.87 -1.78 -22.61
N PRO A 184 -23.61 -2.58 -23.66
CA PRO A 184 -24.61 -2.91 -24.68
C PRO A 184 -25.86 -3.63 -24.18
N PHE A 185 -25.81 -4.30 -23.03
CA PHE A 185 -26.91 -5.13 -22.50
C PHE A 185 -27.65 -4.43 -21.36
N VAL A 186 -26.92 -3.75 -20.46
CA VAL A 186 -27.51 -3.12 -19.26
C VAL A 186 -27.61 -1.60 -19.34
N GLY A 187 -27.13 -0.98 -20.42
CA GLY A 187 -27.23 0.46 -20.63
C GLY A 187 -26.16 1.24 -19.86
N ASN A 188 -26.55 2.37 -19.25
CA ASN A 188 -25.59 3.22 -18.54
C ASN A 188 -25.22 2.64 -17.17
N LEU A 189 -23.92 2.47 -16.95
CA LEU A 189 -23.30 2.10 -15.69
C LEU A 189 -22.60 3.31 -15.08
N THR A 190 -23.07 3.71 -13.90
CA THR A 190 -22.42 4.74 -13.08
C THR A 190 -21.68 4.05 -11.94
N PHE A 191 -20.36 4.06 -11.99
CA PHE A 191 -19.51 3.58 -10.90
C PHE A 191 -19.36 4.68 -9.86
N PHE A 192 -19.59 4.32 -8.61
CA PHE A 192 -19.46 5.24 -7.49
C PHE A 192 -18.70 4.60 -6.34
N ARG A 193 -18.00 5.44 -5.57
CA ARG A 193 -17.38 5.07 -4.31
C ARG A 193 -18.29 5.55 -3.19
N VAL A 194 -18.82 4.62 -2.40
CA VAL A 194 -19.55 4.92 -1.15
C VAL A 194 -18.53 5.30 -0.08
N TYR A 195 -18.77 6.41 0.60
CA TYR A 195 -17.95 6.88 1.73
C TYR A 195 -18.64 6.65 3.07
N SER A 196 -19.97 6.79 3.12
CA SER A 196 -20.77 6.61 4.33
C SER A 196 -22.14 6.04 4.00
N GLY A 197 -22.76 5.38 4.97
CA GLY A 197 -24.10 4.84 4.90
C GLY A 197 -24.30 3.73 3.89
N VAL A 198 -25.57 3.38 3.66
CA VAL A 198 -25.97 2.25 2.83
C VAL A 198 -27.03 2.69 1.82
N VAL A 199 -26.97 2.14 0.61
CA VAL A 199 -28.01 2.28 -0.41
C VAL A 199 -28.48 0.90 -0.86
N ASN A 200 -29.80 0.71 -0.91
CA ASN A 200 -30.42 -0.53 -1.35
C ASN A 200 -31.01 -0.37 -2.75
N SER A 201 -31.20 -1.49 -3.43
CA SER A 201 -31.86 -1.49 -4.74
C SER A 201 -33.29 -0.95 -4.63
N GLY A 202 -33.58 0.11 -5.40
CA GLY A 202 -34.89 0.77 -5.39
C GLY A 202 -34.97 2.04 -4.54
N ASP A 203 -33.93 2.32 -3.74
CA ASP A 203 -33.83 3.57 -3.00
C ASP A 203 -33.75 4.77 -3.96
N THR A 204 -34.26 5.91 -3.52
CA THR A 204 -34.14 7.17 -4.27
C THR A 204 -33.09 8.02 -3.57
N ILE A 205 -32.04 8.36 -4.30
CA ILE A 205 -30.91 9.18 -3.82
C ILE A 205 -30.98 10.59 -4.40
N LEU A 206 -30.28 11.53 -3.77
CA LEU A 206 -30.15 12.90 -4.26
C LEU A 206 -28.83 13.07 -5.01
N ASN A 207 -28.89 13.49 -6.27
CA ASN A 207 -27.75 14.10 -6.94
C ASN A 207 -27.64 15.55 -6.46
N SER A 208 -26.78 15.77 -5.46
CA SER A 208 -26.62 17.07 -4.79
C SER A 208 -26.16 18.18 -5.75
N VAL A 209 -25.33 17.87 -6.75
CA VAL A 209 -24.82 18.86 -7.71
C VAL A 209 -25.89 19.32 -8.70
N LYS A 210 -26.84 18.44 -9.04
CA LYS A 210 -27.94 18.76 -9.97
C LYS A 210 -29.25 19.10 -9.28
N ALA A 211 -29.29 19.05 -7.95
CA ALA A 211 -30.50 19.15 -7.14
C ALA A 211 -31.66 18.25 -7.66
N ALA A 212 -31.31 17.05 -8.13
CA ALA A 212 -32.23 16.12 -8.79
C ALA A 212 -32.23 14.76 -8.08
N ARG A 213 -33.40 14.12 -8.01
CA ARG A 213 -33.51 12.77 -7.47
C ARG A 213 -33.16 11.73 -8.54
N GLU A 214 -32.34 10.76 -8.17
CA GLU A 214 -31.94 9.62 -8.98
C GLU A 214 -32.34 8.31 -8.27
N ARG A 215 -32.48 7.24 -9.04
CA ARG A 215 -32.89 5.91 -8.57
C ARG A 215 -31.90 4.87 -9.08
#